data_AF-A0AAU3W3Y6-F1
#
_entry.id   AF-A0AAU3W3Y6-F1
#
_cell.length_a   1.000
_cell.length_b   1.000
_cell.length_c   1.000
_cell.angle_alpha   90.00
_cell.angle_beta   90.00
_cell.angle_gamma   90.00
#
_symmetry.space_group_name_H-M   'P 1'
#
loop_
_entity.id
_entity.type
_entity.pdbx_description
1 polymer ?
#
loop_
_entity_poly.entity_id
_entity_poly.type
_entity_poly.pdbx_seq_one_letter_code
_entity_poly.pdbx_strand_id
1 'polypeptide(L)'
;MPHSQFTGAGDGRWTALDRAKALAWLAYTRATCSGCGTRADEWQPELGGHRFAYVADSRTCPGCELLAMEREQVPDGPDGRGVKIGLKRRER
;
A
#
# COMPACT_ATOMS: atom_id res chain seq x y z
N MET A 1 -16.55 -8.43 8.69
CA MET A 1 -16.10 -7.02 8.90
C MET A 1 -17.33 -6.19 9.25
N PRO A 2 -17.36 -5.45 10.37
CA PRO A 2 -18.54 -4.65 10.72
C PRO A 2 -18.73 -3.51 9.72
N HIS A 3 -19.99 -3.24 9.35
CA HIS A 3 -20.40 -2.49 8.15
C HIS A 3 -20.16 -0.97 8.19
N SER A 4 -19.80 -0.36 9.32
CA SER A 4 -19.41 1.06 9.31
C SER A 4 -18.48 1.39 10.46
N GLN A 5 -17.19 1.54 10.16
CA GLN A 5 -16.22 2.19 11.06
C GLN A 5 -16.22 3.72 10.91
N PHE A 6 -17.06 4.26 10.01
CA PHE A 6 -17.13 5.68 9.66
C PHE A 6 -18.53 6.26 9.89
N THR A 7 -19.08 6.12 11.10
CA THR A 7 -20.12 7.04 11.55
C THR A 7 -19.43 8.40 11.71
N GLY A 8 -19.91 9.45 11.04
CA GLY A 8 -19.23 10.75 10.95
C GLY A 8 -18.75 11.31 12.30
N ALA A 9 -17.75 12.20 12.28
CA ALA A 9 -17.24 12.82 13.50
C ALA A 9 -18.38 13.54 14.25
N GLY A 10 -18.55 13.27 15.56
CA GLY A 10 -19.61 13.87 16.38
C GLY A 10 -20.77 12.91 16.68
N ASP A 11 -22.01 13.35 16.47
CA ASP A 11 -23.27 12.65 16.81
C ASP A 11 -23.63 11.47 15.89
N GLY A 12 -22.68 10.99 15.09
CA GLY A 12 -22.86 9.92 14.12
C GLY A 12 -23.55 10.36 12.82
N ARG A 13 -23.88 11.65 12.64
CA ARG A 13 -24.43 12.18 11.39
C ARG A 13 -23.35 12.86 10.55
N TRP A 14 -23.40 12.61 9.24
CA TRP A 14 -22.51 13.29 8.31
C TRP A 14 -22.91 14.75 8.15
N THR A 15 -22.01 15.65 8.55
CA THR A 15 -22.15 17.08 8.30
C THR A 15 -22.00 17.37 6.80
N ALA A 16 -22.38 18.58 6.38
CA ALA A 16 -22.11 19.04 5.01
C ALA A 16 -20.61 19.01 4.67
N LEU A 17 -19.76 19.33 5.65
CA LEU A 17 -18.30 19.28 5.50
C LEU A 17 -17.80 17.85 5.32
N ASP A 18 -18.32 16.87 6.07
CA ASP A 18 -17.94 15.46 5.91
C ASP A 18 -18.28 14.94 4.52
N ARG A 19 -19.47 15.30 4.01
CA ARG A 19 -19.87 14.97 2.62
C ARG A 19 -18.93 15.60 1.61
N ALA A 20 -18.59 16.87 1.77
CA ALA A 20 -17.67 17.57 0.88
C ALA A 20 -16.28 16.90 0.88
N LYS A 21 -15.75 16.54 2.05
CA LYS A 21 -14.48 15.81 2.19
C LYS A 21 -14.53 14.45 1.52
N ALA A 22 -15.61 13.69 1.67
CA ALA A 22 -15.74 12.38 1.05
C ALA A 22 -15.83 12.45 -0.47
N LEU A 23 -16.56 13.45 -1.01
CA LEU A 23 -16.62 13.68 -2.46
C LEU A 23 -15.26 14.10 -3.01
N ALA A 24 -14.55 14.99 -2.29
CA ALA A 24 -13.18 15.39 -2.66
C ALA A 24 -12.21 14.20 -2.62
N TRP A 25 -12.31 13.34 -1.60
CA TRP A 25 -11.53 12.11 -1.50
C TRP A 25 -11.83 11.14 -2.65
N LEU A 26 -13.10 10.98 -3.02
CA LEU A 26 -13.48 10.15 -4.15
C LEU A 26 -12.94 10.70 -5.48
N ALA A 27 -12.99 12.02 -5.68
CA ALA A 27 -12.41 12.66 -6.85
C ALA A 27 -10.88 12.46 -6.90
N TYR A 28 -10.20 12.67 -5.76
CA TYR A 28 -8.76 12.46 -5.62
C TYR A 28 -8.36 11.02 -5.93
N THR A 29 -9.02 10.03 -5.32
CA THR A 29 -8.70 8.61 -5.50
C THR A 29 -8.91 8.14 -6.95
N ARG A 30 -9.88 8.71 -7.67
CA ARG A 30 -10.07 8.47 -9.11
C ARG A 30 -8.98 9.10 -9.98
N ALA A 31 -8.42 10.23 -9.56
CA ALA A 31 -7.37 10.94 -10.29
C ALA A 31 -5.98 10.33 -10.05
N THR A 32 -5.79 9.61 -8.94
CA THR A 32 -4.53 8.93 -8.62
C THR A 32 -4.47 7.53 -9.22
N CYS A 33 -3.33 7.16 -9.80
CA CYS A 33 -3.07 5.80 -10.24
C CYS A 33 -3.04 4.84 -9.03
N SER A 34 -3.80 3.74 -9.07
CA SER A 34 -3.83 2.75 -7.99
C SER A 34 -2.53 1.95 -7.84
N GLY A 35 -1.66 1.97 -8.85
CA GLY A 35 -0.36 1.30 -8.82
C GLY A 35 0.74 2.14 -8.19
N CYS A 36 0.98 3.34 -8.74
CA CYS A 36 2.10 4.20 -8.33
C CYS A 36 1.68 5.38 -7.43
N GLY A 37 0.39 5.66 -7.27
CA GLY A 37 -0.13 6.74 -6.41
C GLY A 37 -0.05 8.16 -7.00
N THR A 38 0.62 8.36 -8.13
CA THR A 38 0.75 9.67 -8.78
C THR A 38 -0.50 10.02 -9.62
N ARG A 39 -0.76 11.31 -9.80
CA ARG A 39 -1.76 11.84 -10.74
C ARG A 39 -1.15 12.07 -12.12
N ALA A 40 -2.00 12.14 -13.15
CA ALA A 40 -1.54 12.30 -14.53
C ALA A 40 -0.93 13.69 -14.83
N ASP A 41 -1.45 14.73 -14.17
CA ASP A 41 -0.98 16.12 -14.29
C ASP A 41 0.46 16.31 -13.78
N GLU A 42 0.86 15.52 -12.79
CA GLU A 42 2.23 15.53 -12.25
C GLU A 42 3.29 15.17 -13.30
N TRP A 43 2.91 14.42 -14.35
CA TRP A 43 3.81 13.97 -15.43
C TRP A 43 3.79 14.86 -16.69
N GLN A 44 2.75 15.70 -16.86
CA GLN A 44 2.46 16.42 -18.10
C GLN A 44 2.95 17.88 -18.02
N PRO A 45 4.01 18.29 -18.74
CA PRO A 45 4.50 19.67 -18.72
C PRO A 45 3.45 20.71 -19.10
N GLU A 46 2.56 20.38 -20.02
CA GLU A 46 1.43 21.20 -20.46
C GLU A 46 0.41 21.50 -19.35
N LEU A 47 0.39 20.68 -18.28
CA LEU A 47 -0.43 20.88 -17.09
C LEU A 47 0.39 21.41 -15.89
N GLY A 48 1.64 21.81 -16.12
CA GLY A 48 2.56 22.30 -15.08
C GLY A 48 3.34 21.20 -14.34
N GLY A 49 3.24 19.95 -14.80
CA GLY A 49 4.02 18.82 -14.30
C GLY A 49 5.40 18.69 -14.93
N HIS A 50 6.05 17.55 -14.71
CA HIS A 50 7.35 17.25 -15.29
C HIS A 50 7.50 15.76 -15.60
N ARG A 51 8.01 15.43 -16.80
CA ARG A 51 8.18 14.04 -17.25
C ARG A 51 9.12 13.20 -16.37
N PHE A 52 9.95 13.87 -15.57
CA PHE A 52 10.86 13.25 -14.60
C PHE A 52 10.51 13.66 -13.17
N ALA A 53 9.22 13.89 -12.87
CA ALA A 53 8.76 14.29 -11.53
C ALA A 53 9.11 13.25 -10.44
N TYR A 54 9.22 11.96 -10.83
CA TYR A 54 9.57 10.87 -9.92
C TYR A 54 10.61 9.94 -10.56
N VAL A 55 11.40 9.31 -9.70
CA VAL A 55 12.31 8.22 -10.04
C VAL A 55 11.91 6.96 -9.28
N ALA A 56 12.19 5.80 -9.85
CA ALA A 56 11.99 4.55 -9.13
C ALA A 56 13.05 4.42 -8.02
N ASP A 57 12.60 4.18 -6.79
CA ASP A 57 13.45 3.85 -5.65
C ASP A 57 13.22 2.39 -5.24
N SER A 58 14.29 1.59 -5.24
CA SER A 58 14.24 0.18 -4.88
C SER A 58 14.97 -0.03 -3.57
N ARG A 59 14.26 -0.58 -2.57
CA ARG A 59 14.83 -0.95 -1.27
C ARG A 59 14.65 -2.43 -0.99
N THR A 60 15.69 -3.04 -0.43
CA THR A 60 15.61 -4.42 0.08
C THR A 60 15.04 -4.40 1.49
N CYS A 61 14.04 -5.25 1.75
CA CYS A 61 13.54 -5.48 3.11
C CYS A 61 14.35 -6.62 3.74
N PRO A 62 15.14 -6.37 4.81
CA PRO A 62 15.98 -7.41 5.42
C PRO A 62 15.19 -8.63 5.88
N GLY A 63 13.97 -8.45 6.39
CA GLY A 63 13.12 -9.56 6.79
C GLY A 63 12.64 -10.42 5.62
N CYS A 64 12.31 -9.79 4.49
CA CYS A 64 11.92 -10.52 3.28
C CYS A 64 13.11 -11.23 2.65
N GLU A 65 14.28 -10.60 2.68
CA GLU A 65 15.54 -11.22 2.25
C GLU A 65 15.85 -12.46 3.08
N LEU A 66 15.80 -12.38 4.41
CA LEU A 66 15.98 -13.55 5.29
C LEU A 66 14.96 -14.66 5.01
N LEU A 67 13.69 -14.31 4.78
CA LEU A 67 12.67 -15.29 4.41
C LEU A 67 12.95 -15.95 3.06
N ALA A 68 13.46 -15.19 2.08
CA ALA A 68 13.83 -15.73 0.78
C ALA A 68 15.01 -16.70 0.91
N MET A 69 16.07 -16.28 1.61
CA MET A 69 17.24 -17.11 1.89
C MET A 69 16.86 -18.43 2.59
N GLU A 70 15.99 -18.38 3.60
CA GLU A 70 15.56 -19.59 4.31
C GLU A 70 14.70 -20.50 3.42
N ARG A 71 13.89 -19.92 2.51
CA ARG A 71 13.09 -20.70 1.55
C ARG A 71 13.96 -21.43 0.54
N GLU A 72 15.06 -20.81 0.13
CA GLU A 72 16.05 -21.42 -0.78
C GLU A 72 16.71 -22.67 -0.16
N GLN A 73 16.73 -22.80 1.17
CA GLN A 73 17.26 -23.98 1.86
C GLN A 73 16.25 -25.12 1.99
N VAL A 74 14.96 -24.90 1.67
CA VAL A 74 13.94 -25.95 1.79
C VAL A 74 14.14 -26.95 0.65
N PRO A 75 14.39 -28.24 0.95
CA PRO A 75 14.60 -29.24 -0.08
C PRO A 75 13.32 -29.49 -0.89
N ASP A 76 13.50 -29.77 -2.18
CA ASP A 76 12.40 -30.17 -3.05
C ASP A 76 11.86 -31.57 -2.67
N GLY A 77 10.62 -31.84 -3.08
CA GLY A 77 10.01 -33.16 -2.93
C GLY A 77 9.36 -33.40 -1.56
N PRO A 78 9.24 -34.67 -1.12
CA PRO A 78 8.50 -35.03 0.08
C PRO A 78 8.92 -34.30 1.35
N ASP A 79 10.22 -34.04 1.49
CA ASP A 79 10.82 -33.49 2.72
C ASP A 79 10.55 -31.99 2.89
N GLY A 80 10.31 -31.26 1.79
CA GLY A 80 9.87 -29.86 1.84
C GLY A 80 8.36 -29.68 1.99
N ARG A 81 7.55 -30.73 1.87
CA ARG A 81 6.09 -30.60 1.88
C ARG A 81 5.59 -30.13 3.25
N GLY A 82 4.83 -29.03 3.24
CA GLY A 82 4.18 -28.49 4.43
C GLY A 82 5.07 -27.59 5.29
N VAL A 83 6.34 -27.40 4.94
CA VAL A 83 7.23 -26.48 5.65
C VAL A 83 6.72 -25.03 5.52
N LYS A 84 6.67 -24.32 6.65
CA LYS A 84 6.28 -22.90 6.73
C LYS A 84 7.40 -22.11 7.38
N ILE A 85 7.88 -21.10 6.66
CA ILE A 85 8.94 -20.22 7.14
C ILE A 85 8.32 -18.90 7.60
N GLY A 86 8.65 -18.50 8.82
CA GLY A 86 8.20 -17.25 9.42
C GLY A 86 9.30 -16.62 10.27
N LEU A 87 9.18 -15.31 10.51
CA LEU A 87 10.12 -14.57 11.34
C LEU A 87 9.67 -14.62 12.81
N LYS A 88 10.61 -14.85 13.73
CA LYS A 88 10.41 -14.71 15.17
C LYS A 88 11.37 -13.66 15.71
N ARG A 89 10.94 -12.89 16.70
CA ARG A 89 11.81 -11.92 17.39
C ARG A 89 12.86 -12.69 18.18
N ARG A 90 14.13 -12.29 18.08
CA ARG A 90 15.20 -12.87 18.90
C ARG A 90 14.99 -12.49 20.35
N GLU A 91 14.92 -13.48 21.23
CA GLU A 91 14.95 -13.28 22.68
C GLU A 91 16.36 -12.84 23.07
N ARG A 92 16.46 -11.82 23.92
CA ARG A 92 17.71 -11.17 24.29
C ARG A 92 18.33 -11.88 25.50
#